data_AF-A0A519KY38-F1
#
_entry.id   AF-A0A519KY38-F1
#
_cell.length_a   1.000
_cell.length_b   1.000
_cell.length_c   1.000
_cell.angle_alpha   90.00
_cell.angle_beta   90.00
_cell.angle_gamma   90.00
#
_symmetry.space_group_name_H-M   'P 1'
#
loop_
_entity.id
_entity.type
_entity.pdbx_description
1 polymer ?
#
loop_
_entity_poly.entity_id
_entity_poly.type
_entity_poly.pdbx_seq_one_letter_code
_entity_poly.pdbx_strand_id
1 'polypeptide(L)'
;PKQVVLITECSMASNIKGDVPEVNFIGPCNMCPYMKRITLENIRDCLRDMKFEVTVPDEMIEKAALAVHRMIDLPPPAVPARYDLVKARHHVDVELI
;
A
#
# COMPACT_ATOMS: atom_id res chain seq x y z
N PRO A 1 -14.92 -9.53 9.52
CA PRO A 1 -14.36 -10.28 10.68
C PRO A 1 -14.14 -9.30 11.83
N LYS A 2 -14.22 -9.73 13.10
CA LYS A 2 -14.04 -8.82 14.25
C LYS A 2 -12.57 -8.39 14.44
N GLN A 3 -11.63 -9.24 14.06
CA GLN A 3 -10.20 -8.99 14.18
C GLN A 3 -9.48 -9.42 12.89
N VAL A 4 -8.43 -8.69 12.50
CA VAL A 4 -7.60 -8.96 11.33
C VAL A 4 -6.13 -8.75 11.69
N VAL A 5 -5.28 -9.70 11.33
CA VAL A 5 -3.83 -9.50 11.40
C VAL A 5 -3.34 -8.93 10.08
N LEU A 6 -2.76 -7.72 10.11
CA LEU A 6 -2.22 -7.07 8.91
C LEU A 6 -0.69 -7.13 8.93
N ILE A 7 -0.11 -7.92 8.03
CA ILE A 7 1.33 -8.08 7.88
C ILE A 7 1.80 -7.17 6.75
N THR A 8 2.00 -5.89 7.09
CA THR A 8 2.56 -4.87 6.20
C THR A 8 3.06 -3.69 7.05
N GLU A 9 3.31 -2.55 6.45
CA GLU A 9 3.69 -1.30 7.10
C GLU A 9 2.52 -0.72 7.96
N CYS A 10 2.81 -0.12 9.12
CA CYS A 10 1.75 0.25 10.08
C CYS A 10 0.77 1.31 9.59
N SER A 11 1.19 2.22 8.69
CA SER A 11 0.29 3.25 8.16
C SER A 11 -0.86 2.65 7.34
N MET A 12 -0.68 1.46 6.76
CA MET A 12 -1.76 0.78 6.03
C MET A 12 -2.90 0.37 6.96
N ALA A 13 -2.60 -0.13 8.16
CA ALA A 13 -3.63 -0.48 9.15
C ALA A 13 -4.41 0.77 9.58
N SER A 14 -3.72 1.89 9.81
CA SER A 14 -4.34 3.18 10.13
C SER A 14 -5.22 3.70 8.99
N ASN A 15 -4.77 3.53 7.74
CA ASN A 15 -5.54 3.95 6.56
C ASN A 15 -6.86 3.19 6.44
N ILE A 16 -6.82 1.85 6.49
CA ILE A 16 -8.02 1.01 6.36
C ILE A 16 -8.98 1.19 7.53
N LYS A 17 -8.46 1.43 8.75
CA LYS A 17 -9.30 1.66 9.94
C LYS A 17 -10.20 2.89 9.81
N GLY A 18 -9.84 3.86 8.97
CA GLY A 18 -10.72 4.98 8.62
C GLY A 18 -11.99 4.53 7.89
N ASP A 19 -11.88 3.50 7.05
CA ASP A 19 -12.99 2.99 6.23
C ASP A 19 -13.82 1.92 6.97
N VAL A 20 -13.19 1.12 7.84
CA VAL A 20 -13.84 0.02 8.60
C VAL A 20 -13.51 0.09 10.11
N PRO A 21 -14.07 1.07 10.83
CA PRO A 21 -13.71 1.34 12.23
C PRO A 21 -14.08 0.22 13.20
N GLU A 22 -15.02 -0.65 12.84
CA GLU A 22 -15.47 -1.79 13.65
C GLU A 22 -14.50 -2.98 13.66
N VAL A 23 -13.53 -3.00 12.75
CA VAL A 23 -12.54 -4.07 12.64
C VAL A 23 -11.32 -3.74 13.48
N ASN A 24 -10.94 -4.66 14.36
CA ASN A 24 -9.71 -4.53 15.13
C ASN A 24 -8.50 -5.05 14.35
N PHE A 25 -7.59 -4.16 13.96
CA PHE A 25 -6.34 -4.51 13.28
C PHE A 25 -5.23 -4.79 14.29
N ILE A 26 -4.61 -5.96 14.15
CA ILE A 26 -3.46 -6.42 14.95
C ILE A 26 -2.28 -6.55 13.98
N GLY A 27 -1.09 -6.09 14.33
CA GLY A 27 0.07 -6.25 13.46
C GLY A 27 1.35 -5.68 14.05
N PRO A 28 2.52 -6.13 13.56
CA PRO A 28 3.78 -5.54 13.96
C PRO A 28 3.85 -4.11 13.43
N CYS A 29 4.15 -3.13 14.29
CA CYS A 29 4.39 -1.79 13.78
C CYS A 29 5.84 -1.62 13.33
N ASN A 30 6.09 -1.99 12.07
CA ASN A 30 7.34 -1.74 11.38
C ASN A 30 7.14 -0.59 10.38
N MET A 31 7.35 0.64 10.84
CA MET A 31 7.23 1.79 9.93
C MET A 31 8.54 2.03 9.17
N CYS A 32 8.42 2.19 7.86
CA CYS A 32 9.54 2.55 7.00
C CYS A 32 10.14 3.91 7.41
N PRO A 33 11.44 4.00 7.76
CA PRO A 33 12.06 5.26 8.17
C PRO A 33 12.13 6.29 7.04
N TYR A 34 12.01 5.84 5.78
CA TYR A 34 11.98 6.72 4.62
C TYR A 34 10.60 7.37 4.42
N MET A 35 9.50 6.64 4.63
CA MET A 35 8.15 7.18 4.53
C MET A 35 7.91 8.29 5.57
N LYS A 36 8.39 8.10 6.80
CA LYS A 36 8.29 9.10 7.88
C LYS A 36 9.07 10.40 7.64
N ARG A 37 9.87 10.50 6.57
CA ARG A 37 10.52 11.77 6.22
C ARG A 37 9.54 12.79 5.67
N ILE A 38 8.38 12.35 5.19
CA ILE A 38 7.33 13.23 4.67
C ILE A 38 6.51 13.73 5.86
N THR A 39 6.44 15.06 6.05
CA THR A 39 5.74 15.71 7.16
C THR A 39 4.79 16.79 6.65
N LEU A 40 3.82 17.23 7.46
CA LEU A 40 2.89 18.29 7.04
C LEU A 40 3.62 19.61 6.75
N GLU A 41 4.66 19.92 7.52
CA GLU A 41 5.49 21.11 7.34
C GLU A 41 6.22 21.08 5.99
N ASN A 42 6.85 19.95 5.65
CA ASN A 42 7.57 19.86 4.38
C ASN A 42 6.66 19.70 3.17
N ILE A 43 5.46 19.14 3.32
CA ILE A 43 4.42 19.17 2.27
C ILE A 43 3.99 20.61 2.01
N ARG A 44 3.69 21.39 3.07
CA ARG A 44 3.35 22.81 2.93
C ARG A 44 4.45 23.58 2.23
N ASP A 45 5.71 23.40 2.65
CA ASP A 45 6.84 24.11 2.06
C ASP A 45 7.10 23.67 0.61
N CYS A 46 6.92 22.38 0.31
CA CYS A 46 6.97 21.83 -1.05
C CYS A 46 5.97 22.50 -1.99
N LEU A 47 4.71 22.64 -1.55
CA LEU A 47 3.65 23.28 -2.32
C LEU A 47 3.85 24.80 -2.47
N ARG A 48 4.34 25.47 -1.41
CA ARG A 48 4.63 26.91 -1.44
C ARG A 48 5.76 27.24 -2.40
N ASP A 49 6.83 26.45 -2.34
CA ASP A 49 8.09 26.75 -3.03
C ASP A 49 8.23 25.99 -4.36
N MET A 50 7.24 25.16 -4.72
CA MET A 50 7.23 24.27 -5.89
C MET A 50 8.49 23.40 -6.00
N LYS A 51 8.89 22.81 -4.88
CA LYS A 51 10.11 21.98 -4.75
C LYS A 51 9.81 20.70 -3.97
N PHE A 52 10.45 19.58 -4.25
CA PHE A 52 11.58 19.39 -5.16
C PHE A 52 11.11 18.80 -6.49
N GLU A 53 11.59 19.35 -7.59
CA GLU A 53 11.35 18.76 -8.90
C GLU A 53 12.05 17.39 -8.99
N VAL A 54 11.30 16.38 -9.43
CA VAL A 54 11.82 15.03 -9.65
C VAL A 54 12.18 14.91 -11.13
N THR A 55 13.46 14.82 -11.43
CA THR A 55 13.97 14.61 -12.79
C THR A 55 14.42 13.16 -12.98
N VAL A 56 14.27 12.67 -14.21
CA VAL A 56 14.69 11.32 -14.62
C VAL A 56 15.52 11.49 -15.90
N PRO A 57 16.65 10.76 -16.08
CA PRO A 57 17.44 10.84 -17.31
C PRO A 57 16.63 10.41 -18.54
N ASP A 58 16.77 11.15 -19.64
CA ASP A 58 15.99 10.95 -20.88
C ASP A 58 16.08 9.52 -21.40
N GLU A 59 17.27 8.91 -21.31
CA GLU A 59 17.51 7.53 -21.76
C GLU A 59 16.76 6.46 -20.94
N MET A 60 16.27 6.80 -19.75
CA MET A 60 15.52 5.92 -18.87
C MET A 60 14.00 6.02 -19.09
N ILE A 61 13.50 7.20 -19.47
CA ILE A 61 12.07 7.51 -19.49
C ILE A 61 11.28 6.51 -20.34
N GLU A 62 11.66 6.34 -21.61
CA GLU A 62 10.90 5.50 -22.56
C GLU A 62 10.82 4.03 -22.10
N LYS A 63 11.94 3.49 -21.61
CA LYS A 63 12.03 2.09 -21.18
C LYS A 63 11.26 1.83 -19.88
N ALA A 64 11.37 2.74 -18.92
CA ALA A 64 10.62 2.67 -17.66
C ALA A 64 9.12 2.80 -17.91
N ALA A 65 8.70 3.76 -18.73
CA ALA A 65 7.31 3.97 -19.10
C ALA A 65 6.72 2.73 -19.79
N LEU A 66 7.44 2.13 -20.74
CA LEU A 66 7.00 0.92 -21.43
C LEU A 66 6.73 -0.26 -20.47
N ALA A 67 7.59 -0.46 -19.46
CA ALA A 67 7.40 -1.53 -18.47
C ALA A 67 6.13 -1.30 -17.63
N VAL A 68 5.89 -0.05 -17.20
CA VAL A 68 4.70 0.32 -16.43
C VAL A 68 3.44 0.22 -17.29
N HIS A 69 3.47 0.69 -18.53
CA HIS A 69 2.34 0.58 -19.46
C HIS A 69 1.96 -0.87 -19.71
N ARG A 70 2.95 -1.75 -19.96
CA ARG A 70 2.68 -3.19 -20.10
C ARG A 70 2.00 -3.79 -18.87
N MET A 71 2.34 -3.36 -17.66
CA MET A 71 1.68 -3.81 -16.43
C MET A 71 0.23 -3.34 -16.38
N ILE A 72 -0.05 -2.09 -16.75
CA ILE A 72 -1.41 -1.50 -16.74
C ILE A 72 -2.29 -2.11 -17.84
N ASP A 73 -1.71 -2.38 -19.02
CA ASP A 73 -2.43 -2.93 -20.18
C ASP A 73 -2.77 -4.42 -20.00
N LEU A 74 -2.27 -5.07 -18.95
CA LEU A 74 -2.65 -6.45 -18.65
C LEU A 74 -4.15 -6.51 -18.30
N PRO A 75 -4.94 -7.33 -19.01
CA PRO A 75 -6.31 -7.58 -18.61
C PRO A 75 -6.32 -8.29 -17.24
N PRO A 76 -7.40 -8.15 -16.46
CA PRO A 76 -7.60 -8.95 -15.27
C PRO A 76 -7.38 -10.44 -15.58
N PRO A 77 -6.70 -11.20 -14.71
CA PRO A 77 -6.42 -12.60 -14.99
C PRO A 77 -7.73 -13.37 -15.15
N ALA A 78 -7.80 -14.22 -16.19
CA ALA A 78 -9.00 -15.01 -16.49
C ALA A 78 -9.44 -15.91 -15.32
N VAL A 79 -8.50 -16.26 -14.44
CA VAL A 79 -8.74 -16.92 -13.16
C VAL A 79 -8.11 -16.07 -12.05
N PRO A 80 -8.87 -15.60 -11.05
CA PRO A 80 -8.31 -14.85 -9.93
C PRO A 80 -7.19 -15.62 -9.23
N ALA A 81 -6.11 -14.94 -8.86
CA ALA A 81 -5.02 -15.54 -8.09
C ALA A 81 -5.55 -16.02 -6.73
N ARG A 82 -5.76 -17.34 -6.60
CA ARG A 82 -6.03 -18.26 -5.47
C ARG A 82 -6.58 -17.78 -4.10
N TYR A 83 -6.95 -16.53 -3.90
CA TYR A 83 -7.66 -16.07 -2.71
C TYR A 83 -9.16 -16.22 -2.97
N ASP A 84 -9.63 -17.45 -2.78
CA ASP A 84 -11.03 -17.81 -2.85
C ASP A 84 -11.77 -17.13 -1.70
N LEU A 85 -12.38 -15.97 -1.98
CA LEU A 85 -13.20 -15.18 -1.05
C LEU A 85 -14.39 -15.98 -0.49
N VAL A 86 -14.79 -17.08 -1.14
CA VAL A 86 -15.85 -17.99 -0.66
C VAL A 86 -15.30 -18.96 0.37
N LYS A 87 -14.09 -19.50 0.18
CA LYS A 87 -13.40 -20.34 1.19
C LYS A 87 -12.87 -19.54 2.38
N ALA A 88 -12.43 -18.31 2.17
CA ALA A 88 -11.96 -17.39 3.22
C ALA A 88 -13.06 -16.96 4.23
N ARG A 89 -14.31 -17.37 4.02
CA ARG A 89 -15.40 -17.21 5.00
C ARG A 89 -15.25 -18.10 6.24
N HIS A 90 -14.34 -19.08 6.23
CA HIS A 90 -14.01 -19.83 7.43
C HIS A 90 -13.03 -18.99 8.26
N HIS A 91 -13.38 -18.75 9.52
CA HIS A 91 -12.44 -18.19 10.49
C HIS A 91 -11.16 -19.02 10.47
N VAL A 92 -10.05 -18.40 10.10
CA VAL A 92 -8.73 -18.99 10.33
C VAL A 92 -8.41 -18.65 11.79
N ASP A 93 -8.46 -19.65 12.66
CA ASP A 93 -8.00 -19.50 14.04
C ASP A 93 -6.49 -19.22 13.99
N VAL A 94 -6.12 -17.97 14.29
CA VAL A 94 -4.71 -17.60 14.48
C VAL A 94 -4.39 -17.91 15.92
N GLU A 95 -3.82 -19.09 16.19
CA GLU A 95 -3.22 -19.39 17.48
C GLU A 95 -1.99 -18.47 17.66
N LEU A 96 -2.08 -17.57 18.63
CA LEU A 96 -0.93 -16.78 19.09
C LEU A 96 -0.08 -17.69 19.99
N ILE A 97 1.15 -17.97 19.55
CA ILE A 97 2.20 -18.60 20.38
C ILE A 97 2.60 -17.64 21.50
#